data_AF-A0A954JRD0-F1
#
_entry.id   AF-A0A954JRD0-F1
#
_cell.length_a   1.000
_cell.length_b   1.000
_cell.length_c   1.000
_cell.angle_alpha   90.00
_cell.angle_beta   90.00
_cell.angle_gamma   90.00
#
_symmetry.space_group_name_H-M   'P 1'
#
loop_
_entity.id
_entity.type
_entity.pdbx_description
1 polymer ?
#
loop_
_entity_poly.entity_id
_entity_poly.type
_entity_poly.pdbx_seq_one_letter_code
_entity_poly.pdbx_strand_id
1 'polypeptide(L)'
;MEITQVDDYDQSELIQAVMADPALSGRIIQMANSAMYGAQNSVQTVREAALRIGSKTLRTLALGFSLLDQGQENRGGLDHHSFWSRSLATAVATSSLAFERRVSAPAEAFTCGLLMGIGQLAFASLYPDRYAKFMGWDVSFHDARLAKLEHCAFGLNHVQVSSLMMEDWGFPKASQLAVLGSIEPCEGALVEGQDGEALRRILRGGRAIADVLTIDRESASEL
;
A
#
# COMPACT_ATOMS: atom_id res chain seq x y z
N MET A 1 -16.26 -11.72 -5.60
CA MET A 1 -15.30 -12.43 -6.47
C MET A 1 -16.08 -13.21 -7.54
N GLU A 2 -16.84 -12.52 -8.39
CA GLU A 2 -17.76 -13.15 -9.37
C GLU A 2 -17.36 -12.86 -10.84
N ILE A 3 -16.41 -11.94 -11.05
CA ILE A 3 -16.01 -11.42 -12.37
C ILE A 3 -15.09 -12.39 -13.14
N THR A 4 -14.55 -13.42 -12.48
CA THR A 4 -13.56 -14.34 -13.08
C THR A 4 -14.16 -15.61 -13.69
N GLN A 5 -15.47 -15.70 -13.90
CA GLN A 5 -16.10 -16.86 -14.54
C GLN A 5 -16.55 -16.64 -15.99
N VAL A 6 -16.43 -15.43 -16.52
CA VAL A 6 -16.81 -15.12 -17.91
C VAL A 6 -15.54 -14.91 -18.75
N ASP A 7 -15.52 -15.50 -19.95
CA ASP A 7 -14.41 -15.41 -20.93
C ASP A 7 -14.29 -14.02 -21.58
N ASP A 8 -15.19 -13.10 -21.23
CA ASP A 8 -15.25 -11.71 -21.69
C ASP A 8 -15.33 -10.81 -20.44
N TYR A 9 -14.20 -10.62 -19.77
CA TYR A 9 -14.07 -9.70 -18.64
C TYR A 9 -13.39 -8.44 -19.14
N ASP A 10 -13.89 -7.27 -18.75
CA ASP A 10 -13.21 -6.02 -19.05
C ASP A 10 -11.86 -6.05 -18.31
N GLN A 11 -10.77 -5.91 -19.07
CA GLN A 11 -9.42 -5.79 -18.51
C GLN A 11 -9.37 -4.68 -17.45
N SER A 12 -10.18 -3.64 -17.62
CA SER A 12 -10.32 -2.55 -16.67
C SER A 12 -10.91 -3.01 -15.32
N GLU A 13 -11.92 -3.88 -15.33
CA GLU A 13 -12.52 -4.42 -14.09
C GLU A 13 -11.53 -5.28 -13.31
N LEU A 14 -10.76 -6.13 -14.01
CA LEU A 14 -9.72 -6.93 -13.36
C LEU A 14 -8.64 -6.04 -12.73
N ILE A 15 -8.21 -4.99 -13.44
CA ILE A 15 -7.23 -4.03 -12.91
C ILE A 15 -7.80 -3.34 -11.66
N GLN A 16 -9.06 -2.91 -11.67
CA GLN A 16 -9.70 -2.29 -10.51
C GLN A 16 -9.78 -3.25 -9.31
N ALA A 17 -10.14 -4.52 -9.55
CA ALA A 17 -10.20 -5.53 -8.51
C ALA A 17 -8.81 -5.78 -7.89
N VAL A 18 -7.76 -5.81 -8.71
CA VAL A 18 -6.37 -5.92 -8.23
C VAL A 18 -5.97 -4.69 -7.43
N MET A 19 -6.29 -3.49 -7.92
CA MET A 19 -5.96 -2.22 -7.25
C MET A 19 -6.65 -2.04 -5.90
N ALA A 20 -7.75 -2.76 -5.64
CA ALA A 20 -8.41 -2.77 -4.34
C ALA A 20 -7.65 -3.59 -3.28
N ASP A 21 -6.73 -4.45 -3.69
CA ASP A 21 -5.89 -5.28 -2.82
C ASP A 21 -4.40 -4.86 -2.95
N PRO A 22 -3.87 -4.12 -1.97
CA PRO A 22 -2.47 -3.72 -1.93
C PRO A 22 -1.47 -4.90 -1.96
N ALA A 23 -1.75 -6.03 -1.31
CA ALA A 23 -0.82 -7.17 -1.32
C ALA A 23 -0.75 -7.81 -2.69
N LEU A 24 -1.91 -7.98 -3.34
CA LEU A 24 -1.99 -8.47 -4.70
C LEU A 24 -1.33 -7.50 -5.70
N SER A 25 -1.61 -6.21 -5.56
CA SER A 25 -1.02 -5.14 -6.37
C SER A 25 0.52 -5.16 -6.31
N GLY A 26 1.08 -5.25 -5.11
CA GLY A 26 2.53 -5.32 -4.90
C GLY A 26 3.18 -6.52 -5.58
N ARG A 27 2.61 -7.72 -5.40
CA ARG A 27 3.12 -8.95 -6.02
C ARG A 27 3.05 -8.94 -7.55
N ILE A 28 2.00 -8.37 -8.11
CA ILE A 28 1.86 -8.23 -9.57
C ILE A 28 2.91 -7.27 -10.12
N ILE A 29 3.19 -6.16 -9.43
CA ILE A 29 4.25 -5.22 -9.81
C ILE A 29 5.63 -5.87 -9.70
N GLN A 30 5.91 -6.60 -8.61
CA GLN A 30 7.15 -7.37 -8.45
C GLN A 30 7.37 -8.33 -9.62
N MET A 31 6.33 -9.07 -10.01
CA MET A 31 6.41 -10.00 -11.14
C MET A 31 6.70 -9.26 -12.44
N ALA A 32 6.02 -8.12 -12.70
CA ALA A 32 6.25 -7.29 -13.88
C ALA A 32 7.65 -6.63 -13.92
N ASN A 33 8.28 -6.43 -12.76
CA ASN A 33 9.65 -5.90 -12.63
C ASN A 33 10.72 -7.00 -12.64
N SER A 34 10.33 -8.27 -12.59
CA SER A 34 11.28 -9.39 -12.62
C SER A 34 12.02 -9.46 -13.96
N ALA A 35 13.22 -10.07 -13.93
CA ALA A 35 14.06 -10.24 -15.12
C ALA A 35 13.34 -10.97 -16.27
N MET A 36 12.30 -11.76 -15.97
CA MET A 36 11.48 -12.49 -16.95
C MET A 36 10.72 -11.57 -17.91
N TYR A 37 10.30 -10.38 -17.46
CA TYR A 37 9.41 -9.49 -18.24
C TYR A 37 10.08 -8.22 -18.77
N GLY A 38 11.42 -8.14 -18.69
CA GLY A 38 12.20 -7.05 -19.27
C GLY A 38 12.39 -5.87 -18.30
N ALA A 39 13.56 -5.82 -17.66
CA ALA A 39 13.91 -4.89 -16.60
C ALA A 39 14.38 -3.49 -17.09
N GLN A 40 14.07 -3.07 -18.32
CA GLN A 40 14.67 -1.85 -18.88
C GLN A 40 14.13 -0.56 -18.22
N ASN A 41 12.88 -0.56 -17.73
CA ASN A 41 12.28 0.49 -16.90
C ASN A 41 11.37 -0.14 -15.82
N SER A 42 11.48 0.31 -14.57
CA SER A 42 10.63 -0.17 -13.46
C SER A 42 9.18 0.27 -13.65
N VAL A 43 8.26 -0.69 -13.59
CA VAL A 43 6.81 -0.47 -13.49
C VAL A 43 6.46 -0.08 -12.07
N GLN A 44 5.59 0.93 -11.94
CA GLN A 44 5.17 1.46 -10.64
C GLN A 44 3.66 1.37 -10.41
N THR A 45 2.90 0.94 -11.42
CA THR A 45 1.43 0.90 -11.36
C THR A 45 0.89 -0.45 -11.80
N VAL A 46 -0.25 -0.87 -11.25
CA VAL A 46 -0.92 -2.12 -11.64
C VAL A 46 -1.30 -2.11 -13.12
N ARG A 47 -1.68 -0.96 -13.67
CA ARG A 47 -2.04 -0.83 -15.09
C ARG A 47 -0.84 -1.06 -16.01
N GLU A 48 0.30 -0.47 -15.70
CA GLU A 48 1.55 -0.74 -16.43
C GLU A 48 1.99 -2.19 -16.28
N ALA A 49 1.83 -2.78 -15.08
CA ALA A 49 2.13 -4.18 -14.83
C ALA A 49 1.25 -5.08 -15.69
N ALA A 50 -0.05 -4.81 -15.75
CA ALA A 50 -1.03 -5.50 -16.58
C ALA A 50 -0.68 -5.43 -18.07
N LEU A 51 -0.23 -4.27 -18.56
CA LEU A 51 0.21 -4.09 -19.94
C LEU A 51 1.47 -4.90 -20.25
N ARG A 52 2.40 -5.04 -19.29
CA ARG A 52 3.66 -5.76 -19.47
C ARG A 52 3.52 -7.28 -19.39
N ILE A 53 2.76 -7.80 -18.42
CA ILE A 53 2.60 -9.26 -18.20
C ILE A 53 1.45 -9.86 -19.02
N GLY A 54 0.52 -9.02 -19.51
CA GLY A 54 -0.67 -9.41 -20.24
C GLY A 54 -1.84 -9.80 -19.34
N SER A 55 -3.06 -9.57 -19.83
CA SER A 55 -4.32 -9.78 -19.10
C SER A 55 -4.55 -11.23 -18.65
N LYS A 56 -4.18 -12.21 -19.50
CA LYS A 56 -4.31 -13.63 -19.18
C LYS A 56 -3.45 -14.03 -17.98
N THR A 57 -2.18 -13.61 -17.98
CA THR A 57 -1.25 -13.85 -16.87
C THR A 57 -1.70 -13.12 -15.61
N LEU A 58 -2.12 -11.87 -15.73
CA LEU A 58 -2.68 -11.08 -14.64
C LEU A 58 -3.85 -11.80 -13.96
N ARG A 59 -4.81 -12.34 -14.74
CA ARG A 59 -5.95 -13.09 -14.21
C ARG A 59 -5.51 -14.35 -13.47
N THR A 60 -4.58 -15.12 -14.04
CA THR A 60 -4.06 -16.33 -13.40
C THR A 60 -3.35 -16.01 -12.08
N LEU A 61 -2.57 -14.93 -12.04
CA LEU A 61 -1.91 -14.47 -10.82
C LEU A 61 -2.90 -13.96 -9.78
N ALA A 62 -3.87 -13.13 -10.19
CA ALA A 62 -4.93 -12.64 -9.31
C ALA A 62 -5.70 -13.80 -8.66
N LEU A 63 -6.13 -14.78 -9.46
CA LEU A 63 -6.80 -15.98 -8.96
C LEU A 63 -5.91 -16.82 -8.04
N GLY A 64 -4.65 -17.04 -8.43
CA GLY A 64 -3.70 -17.82 -7.63
C GLY A 64 -3.42 -17.20 -6.27
N PHE A 65 -3.31 -15.87 -6.21
CA PHE A 65 -3.11 -15.14 -4.96
C PHE A 65 -4.39 -15.03 -4.13
N SER A 66 -5.57 -14.82 -4.75
CA SER A 66 -6.84 -14.84 -4.03
C SER A 66 -7.13 -16.17 -3.35
N LEU A 67 -6.73 -17.30 -3.96
CA LEU A 67 -6.86 -18.64 -3.34
C LEU A 67 -5.94 -18.82 -2.12
N LEU A 68 -4.79 -18.14 -2.08
CA LEU A 68 -3.87 -18.16 -0.94
C LEU A 68 -4.34 -17.26 0.22
N ASP A 69 -5.24 -16.31 -0.05
CA ASP A 69 -5.66 -15.27 0.89
C ASP A 69 -6.92 -15.62 1.71
N GLN A 70 -7.70 -16.63 1.30
CA GLN A 70 -8.96 -17.05 1.96
C GLN A 70 -8.83 -17.62 3.39
N GLY A 71 -7.69 -17.45 4.07
CA GLY A 71 -7.44 -17.97 5.43
C GLY A 71 -6.77 -16.97 6.37
N GLN A 72 -6.87 -15.67 6.08
CA GLN A 72 -6.10 -14.61 6.75
C GLN A 72 -6.94 -13.56 7.49
N GLU A 73 -8.27 -13.67 7.49
CA GLU A 73 -9.14 -12.71 8.19
C GLU A 73 -8.73 -12.58 9.67
N ASN A 74 -8.42 -11.35 10.10
CA ASN A 74 -8.04 -10.95 11.46
C ASN A 74 -6.75 -11.55 12.03
N ARG A 75 -5.79 -11.97 11.21
CA ARG A 75 -4.47 -12.34 11.72
C ARG A 75 -3.79 -11.18 12.43
N GLY A 76 -3.17 -11.47 13.58
CA GLY A 76 -2.44 -10.49 14.37
C GLY A 76 -3.31 -9.36 14.95
N GLY A 77 -4.62 -9.58 15.08
CA GLY A 77 -5.57 -8.60 15.62
C GLY A 77 -5.83 -7.40 14.69
N LEU A 78 -5.30 -7.43 13.47
CA LEU A 78 -5.53 -6.39 12.48
C LEU A 78 -6.85 -6.66 11.76
N ASP A 79 -7.81 -5.74 11.87
CA ASP A 79 -8.98 -5.77 11.01
C ASP A 79 -8.58 -5.46 9.57
N HIS A 80 -8.58 -6.49 8.74
CA HIS A 80 -8.17 -6.39 7.35
C HIS A 80 -9.12 -5.48 6.57
N HIS A 81 -10.41 -5.48 6.88
CA HIS A 81 -11.38 -4.63 6.18
C HIS A 81 -11.10 -3.15 6.43
N SER A 82 -10.94 -2.74 7.69
CA SER A 82 -10.57 -1.37 8.04
C SER A 82 -9.19 -0.99 7.49
N PHE A 83 -8.22 -1.90 7.53
CA PHE A 83 -6.89 -1.67 6.95
C PHE A 83 -6.96 -1.41 5.44
N TRP A 84 -7.67 -2.25 4.68
CA TRP A 84 -7.83 -2.10 3.24
C TRP A 84 -8.62 -0.84 2.89
N SER A 85 -9.69 -0.54 3.63
CA SER A 85 -10.47 0.70 3.46
C SER A 85 -9.59 1.94 3.64
N ARG A 86 -8.77 2.00 4.70
CA ARG A 86 -7.83 3.10 4.94
C ARG A 86 -6.74 3.18 3.86
N SER A 87 -6.22 2.04 3.43
CA SER A 87 -5.19 1.98 2.37
C SER A 87 -5.74 2.53 1.05
N LEU A 88 -6.95 2.12 0.67
CA LEU A 88 -7.62 2.61 -0.53
C LEU A 88 -7.98 4.10 -0.43
N ALA A 89 -8.52 4.55 0.71
CA ALA A 89 -8.81 5.96 0.95
C ALA A 89 -7.53 6.82 0.82
N THR A 90 -6.40 6.31 1.35
CA THR A 90 -5.10 6.96 1.22
C THR A 90 -4.64 7.01 -0.23
N ALA A 91 -4.75 5.90 -0.96
CA ALA A 91 -4.40 5.83 -2.39
C ALA A 91 -5.20 6.84 -3.23
N VAL A 92 -6.52 6.93 -3.00
CA VAL A 92 -7.39 7.90 -3.69
C VAL A 92 -6.99 9.33 -3.34
N ALA A 93 -6.84 9.65 -2.04
CA ALA A 93 -6.50 10.99 -1.59
C ALA A 93 -5.14 11.45 -2.13
N THR A 94 -4.13 10.59 -2.09
CA THR A 94 -2.78 10.88 -2.61
C THR A 94 -2.79 11.07 -4.13
N SER A 95 -3.52 10.24 -4.87
CA SER A 95 -3.73 10.40 -6.31
C SER A 95 -4.39 11.73 -6.66
N SER A 96 -5.45 12.12 -5.94
CA SER A 96 -6.14 13.40 -6.14
C SER A 96 -5.22 14.59 -5.85
N LEU A 97 -4.44 14.53 -4.76
CA LEU A 97 -3.46 15.57 -4.44
C LEU A 97 -2.35 15.67 -5.50
N ALA A 98 -1.85 14.53 -5.99
CA ALA A 98 -0.86 14.50 -7.06
C ALA A 98 -1.39 15.11 -8.37
N PHE A 99 -2.64 14.81 -8.73
CA PHE A 99 -3.31 15.39 -9.88
C PHE A 99 -3.44 16.91 -9.78
N GLU A 100 -3.93 17.40 -8.63
CA GLU A 100 -4.14 18.83 -8.40
C GLU A 100 -2.82 19.62 -8.38
N ARG A 101 -1.77 19.04 -7.79
CA ARG A 101 -0.46 19.72 -7.65
C ARG A 101 0.48 19.52 -8.82
N ARG A 102 0.26 18.52 -9.68
CA ARG A 102 1.08 18.21 -10.87
C ARG A 102 2.57 18.00 -10.56
N VAL A 103 2.85 17.41 -9.39
CA VAL A 103 4.24 17.19 -8.91
C VAL A 103 4.68 15.72 -8.99
N SER A 104 3.77 14.80 -9.26
CA SER A 104 4.05 13.38 -9.51
C SER A 104 2.93 12.79 -10.37
N ALA A 105 3.19 11.64 -11.00
CA ALA A 105 2.16 10.93 -11.75
C ALA A 105 1.05 10.43 -10.78
N PRO A 106 -0.23 10.75 -11.00
CA PRO A 106 -1.30 10.36 -10.08
C PRO A 106 -1.39 8.85 -9.81
N ALA A 107 -1.13 8.03 -10.84
CA ALA A 107 -1.16 6.59 -10.73
C ALA A 107 0.01 6.02 -9.88
N GLU A 108 1.18 6.67 -9.93
CA GLU A 108 2.32 6.33 -9.07
C GLU A 108 2.01 6.70 -7.62
N ALA A 109 1.50 7.93 -7.40
CA ALA A 109 1.10 8.40 -6.09
C ALA A 109 0.00 7.52 -5.47
N PHE A 110 -0.98 7.09 -6.27
CA PHE A 110 -2.00 6.12 -5.87
C PHE A 110 -1.36 4.83 -5.33
N THR A 111 -0.45 4.25 -6.11
CA THR A 111 0.19 2.97 -5.75
C THR A 111 1.04 3.12 -4.50
N CYS A 112 1.79 4.22 -4.36
CA CYS A 112 2.55 4.50 -3.15
C CYS A 112 1.64 4.69 -1.92
N GLY A 113 0.52 5.40 -2.06
CA GLY A 113 -0.47 5.58 -1.00
C GLY A 113 -1.19 4.29 -0.62
N LEU A 114 -1.39 3.39 -1.59
CA LEU A 114 -1.97 2.07 -1.37
C LEU A 114 -1.01 1.16 -0.58
N LEU A 115 0.28 1.18 -0.91
CA LEU A 115 1.28 0.27 -0.38
C LEU A 115 1.97 0.76 0.90
N MET A 116 1.92 2.05 1.22
CA MET A 116 2.70 2.61 2.33
C MET A 116 2.41 1.97 3.71
N GLY A 117 1.23 1.38 3.90
CA GLY A 117 0.85 0.69 5.14
C GLY A 117 1.12 -0.83 5.16
N ILE A 118 1.57 -1.42 4.04
CA ILE A 118 1.59 -2.88 3.86
C ILE A 118 2.47 -3.64 4.86
N GLY A 119 3.48 -2.99 5.43
CA GLY A 119 4.30 -3.58 6.49
C GLY A 119 3.51 -4.00 7.73
N GLN A 120 2.33 -3.44 7.98
CA GLN A 120 1.45 -3.89 9.06
C GLN A 120 0.96 -5.33 8.82
N LEU A 121 0.64 -5.68 7.57
CA LEU A 121 0.28 -7.06 7.19
C LEU A 121 1.46 -8.01 7.33
N ALA A 122 2.67 -7.55 7.02
CA ALA A 122 3.88 -8.36 7.22
C ALA A 122 4.10 -8.67 8.71
N PHE A 123 3.96 -7.69 9.60
CA PHE A 123 4.07 -7.93 11.04
C PHE A 123 2.94 -8.82 11.57
N ALA A 124 1.70 -8.58 11.14
CA ALA A 124 0.54 -9.40 11.51
C ALA A 124 0.70 -10.86 11.07
N SER A 125 1.37 -11.10 9.94
CA SER A 125 1.63 -12.45 9.40
C SER A 125 2.80 -13.14 10.10
N LEU A 126 3.89 -12.42 10.38
CA LEU A 126 5.13 -12.98 10.94
C LEU A 126 5.05 -13.14 12.47
N TYR A 127 4.38 -12.22 13.16
CA TYR A 127 4.32 -12.18 14.62
C TYR A 127 2.89 -11.94 15.15
N PRO A 128 1.91 -12.78 14.79
CA PRO A 128 0.49 -12.53 15.07
C PRO A 128 0.21 -12.26 16.56
N ASP A 129 0.68 -13.12 17.46
CA ASP A 129 0.40 -12.99 18.91
C ASP A 129 1.05 -11.75 19.54
N ARG A 130 2.21 -11.32 19.02
CA ARG A 130 2.89 -10.11 19.51
C ARG A 130 2.25 -8.86 18.93
N TYR A 131 1.87 -8.91 17.66
CA TYR A 131 1.30 -7.76 16.96
C TYR A 131 -0.12 -7.42 17.43
N ALA A 132 -0.91 -8.44 17.77
CA ALA A 132 -2.25 -8.28 18.34
C ALA A 132 -2.27 -7.43 19.62
N LYS A 133 -1.15 -7.39 20.38
CA LYS A 133 -1.04 -6.56 21.59
C LYS A 133 -1.04 -5.07 21.29
N PHE A 134 -0.61 -4.66 20.11
CA PHE A 134 -0.64 -3.26 19.68
C PHE A 134 -2.02 -2.88 19.17
N MET A 135 -2.71 -3.80 18.47
CA MET A 135 -4.04 -3.53 17.90
C MET A 135 -5.15 -3.39 18.94
N GLY A 136 -4.96 -3.92 20.16
CA GLY A 136 -5.87 -3.69 21.29
C GLY A 136 -5.72 -2.32 21.96
N TRP A 137 -4.73 -1.51 21.56
CA TRP A 137 -4.61 -0.13 22.00
C TRP A 137 -5.37 0.72 20.99
N ASP A 138 -5.95 1.84 21.40
CA ASP A 138 -6.60 2.79 20.50
C ASP A 138 -5.53 3.55 19.67
N VAL A 139 -4.75 2.79 18.88
CA VAL A 139 -3.68 3.24 17.97
C VAL A 139 -4.23 3.60 16.61
N SER A 140 -5.52 3.34 16.36
CA SER A 140 -6.25 3.67 15.14
C SER A 140 -6.09 5.13 14.71
N PHE A 141 -5.72 6.01 15.65
CA PHE A 141 -5.61 7.45 15.44
C PHE A 141 -4.19 8.01 15.36
N HIS A 142 -3.12 7.23 15.61
CA HIS A 142 -1.75 7.78 15.57
C HIS A 142 -0.75 6.77 15.00
N ASP A 143 -0.65 6.72 13.67
CA ASP A 143 0.36 5.94 12.95
C ASP A 143 1.80 6.22 13.42
N ALA A 144 2.10 7.46 13.82
CA ALA A 144 3.40 7.81 14.41
C ALA A 144 3.65 7.14 15.75
N ARG A 145 2.60 6.96 16.56
CA ARG A 145 2.68 6.24 17.83
C ARG A 145 2.84 4.75 17.58
N LEU A 146 2.05 4.17 16.66
CA LEU A 146 2.18 2.78 16.28
C LEU A 146 3.60 2.48 15.77
N ALA A 147 4.11 3.31 14.86
CA ALA A 147 5.46 3.16 14.33
C ALA A 147 6.55 3.17 15.43
N LYS A 148 6.42 4.04 16.46
CA LYS A 148 7.33 4.04 17.60
C LYS A 148 7.23 2.76 18.43
N LEU A 149 6.02 2.28 18.70
CA LEU A 149 5.80 1.04 19.46
C LEU A 149 6.38 -0.17 18.73
N GLU A 150 6.15 -0.26 17.42
CA GLU A 150 6.72 -1.32 16.58
C GLU A 150 8.23 -1.26 16.57
N HIS A 151 8.82 -0.07 16.41
CA HIS A 151 10.26 0.09 16.42
C HIS A 151 10.87 -0.37 17.75
N CYS A 152 10.26 0.00 18.88
CA CYS A 152 10.70 -0.48 20.21
C CYS A 152 10.57 -2.01 20.37
N ALA A 153 9.57 -2.63 19.74
CA ALA A 153 9.29 -4.06 19.92
C ALA A 153 10.05 -4.98 18.94
N PHE A 154 10.31 -4.51 17.72
CA PHE A 154 10.84 -5.31 16.61
C PHE A 154 12.12 -4.72 15.98
N GLY A 155 12.54 -3.52 16.38
CA GLY A 155 13.69 -2.81 15.79
C GLY A 155 13.38 -2.12 14.46
N LEU A 156 12.21 -2.35 13.89
CA LEU A 156 11.69 -1.73 12.67
C LEU A 156 10.22 -1.37 12.84
N ASN A 157 9.75 -0.36 12.12
CA ASN A 157 8.35 0.02 12.04
C ASN A 157 7.71 -0.38 10.70
N HIS A 158 6.38 -0.33 10.61
CA HIS A 158 5.65 -0.82 9.45
C HIS A 158 5.98 -0.03 8.17
N VAL A 159 6.29 1.26 8.27
CA VAL A 159 6.66 2.07 7.10
C VAL A 159 8.06 1.73 6.59
N GLN A 160 9.00 1.47 7.49
CA GLN A 160 10.32 0.94 7.13
C GLN A 160 10.17 -0.41 6.41
N VAL A 161 9.34 -1.30 6.93
CA VAL A 161 9.04 -2.59 6.28
C VAL A 161 8.38 -2.38 4.92
N SER A 162 7.38 -1.51 4.79
CA SER A 162 6.75 -1.18 3.51
C SER A 162 7.77 -0.68 2.48
N SER A 163 8.69 0.20 2.88
CA SER A 163 9.75 0.73 2.01
C SER A 163 10.69 -0.37 1.51
N LEU A 164 11.10 -1.29 2.40
CA LEU A 164 11.92 -2.46 2.06
C LEU A 164 11.17 -3.43 1.13
N MET A 165 9.87 -3.64 1.34
CA MET A 165 9.05 -4.45 0.43
C MET A 165 8.97 -3.83 -0.97
N MET A 166 8.80 -2.50 -1.05
CA MET A 166 8.82 -1.79 -2.33
C MET A 166 10.17 -1.89 -3.03
N GLU A 167 11.28 -1.89 -2.28
CA GLU A 167 12.61 -2.15 -2.82
C GLU A 167 12.72 -3.56 -3.43
N ASP A 168 12.25 -4.59 -2.71
CA ASP A 168 12.20 -5.97 -3.20
C ASP A 168 11.27 -6.15 -4.42
N TRP A 169 10.26 -5.28 -4.55
CA TRP A 169 9.34 -5.25 -5.69
C TRP A 169 9.84 -4.42 -6.88
N GLY A 170 11.05 -3.84 -6.77
CA GLY A 170 11.70 -3.11 -7.85
C GLY A 170 11.17 -1.69 -8.07
N PHE A 171 10.55 -1.06 -7.05
CA PHE A 171 10.16 0.35 -7.14
C PHE A 171 11.40 1.27 -7.14
N PRO A 172 11.33 2.46 -7.78
CA PRO A 172 12.39 3.46 -7.73
C PRO A 172 12.72 3.94 -6.32
N LYS A 173 13.96 4.40 -6.11
CA LYS A 173 14.42 4.87 -4.80
C LYS A 173 13.62 6.06 -4.28
N ALA A 174 13.18 6.95 -5.18
CA ALA A 174 12.34 8.09 -4.82
C ALA A 174 11.03 7.67 -4.15
N SER A 175 10.34 6.65 -4.68
CA SER A 175 9.06 6.13 -4.17
C SER A 175 9.25 5.43 -2.82
N GLN A 176 10.31 4.62 -2.69
CA GLN A 176 10.69 3.96 -1.43
C GLN A 176 10.91 4.99 -0.30
N LEU A 177 11.67 6.04 -0.60
CA LEU A 177 12.04 7.08 0.38
C LEU A 177 10.86 8.01 0.70
N ALA A 178 10.00 8.29 -0.27
CA ALA A 178 8.77 9.06 -0.06
C ALA A 178 7.84 8.32 0.91
N VAL A 179 7.71 7.00 0.78
CA VAL A 179 6.97 6.17 1.76
C VAL A 179 7.66 6.21 3.11
N LEU A 180 8.98 6.02 3.16
CA LEU A 180 9.75 6.04 4.41
C LEU A 180 9.54 7.33 5.23
N GLY A 181 9.55 8.49 4.57
CA GLY A 181 9.41 9.80 5.21
C GLY A 181 7.98 10.30 5.39
N SER A 182 6.97 9.41 5.32
CA SER A 182 5.55 9.77 5.36
C SER A 182 5.00 10.02 6.77
N ILE A 183 5.51 9.32 7.79
CA ILE A 183 5.05 9.42 9.19
C ILE A 183 5.90 10.40 10.00
N GLU A 184 7.22 10.28 9.94
CA GLU A 184 8.15 11.19 10.60
C GLU A 184 8.95 11.97 9.54
N PRO A 185 9.23 13.27 9.76
CA PRO A 185 10.22 13.94 8.95
C PRO A 185 11.54 13.22 9.15
N CYS A 186 12.03 12.53 8.11
CA CYS A 186 13.40 12.05 8.11
C CYS A 186 14.30 13.27 8.30
N GLU A 187 15.01 13.35 9.44
CA GLU A 187 16.13 14.27 9.56
C GLU A 187 17.22 13.80 8.59
N GLY A 188 17.44 14.58 7.54
CA GLY A 188 18.42 14.28 6.52
C GLY A 188 17.80 14.22 5.13
N ALA A 189 18.44 14.92 4.20
CA ALA A 189 18.11 15.03 2.78
C ALA A 189 18.24 13.68 2.05
N LEU A 190 17.45 12.68 2.43
CA LEU A 190 17.47 11.36 1.81
C LEU A 190 16.70 11.35 0.50
N VAL A 191 15.72 12.24 0.31
CA VAL A 191 14.96 12.30 -0.93
C VAL A 191 15.78 13.02 -2.00
N GLU A 192 16.51 12.26 -2.80
CA GLU A 192 17.21 12.78 -3.97
C GLU A 192 16.20 13.36 -4.96
N GLY A 193 16.26 14.68 -5.18
CA GLY A 193 15.44 15.38 -6.19
C GLY A 193 14.15 16.01 -5.65
N GLN A 194 13.68 17.05 -6.35
CA GLN A 194 12.47 17.81 -5.99
C GLN A 194 11.20 16.95 -6.03
N ASP A 195 11.17 15.95 -6.90
CA ASP A 195 9.98 15.13 -7.18
C ASP A 195 9.65 14.18 -6.01
N GLY A 196 10.66 13.57 -5.39
CA GLY A 196 10.42 12.66 -4.27
C GLY A 196 9.93 13.41 -3.01
N GLU A 197 10.44 14.61 -2.74
CA GLU A 197 10.00 15.41 -1.58
C GLU A 197 8.55 15.85 -1.77
N ALA A 198 8.17 16.19 -3.00
CA ALA A 198 6.78 16.48 -3.33
C ALA A 198 5.87 15.26 -3.14
N LEU A 199 6.29 14.08 -3.61
CA LEU A 199 5.58 12.82 -3.38
C LEU A 199 5.43 12.51 -1.89
N ARG A 200 6.49 12.68 -1.09
CA ARG A 200 6.46 12.48 0.37
C ARG A 200 5.40 13.37 1.04
N ARG A 201 5.33 14.65 0.65
CA ARG A 201 4.34 15.61 1.19
C ARG A 201 2.92 15.23 0.78
N ILE A 202 2.72 14.75 -0.44
CA ILE A 202 1.44 14.21 -0.91
C ILE A 202 1.03 13.00 -0.08
N LEU A 203 1.93 12.02 0.10
CA LEU A 203 1.67 10.81 0.87
C LEU A 203 1.25 11.13 2.31
N ARG A 204 1.96 12.04 2.96
CA ARG A 204 1.61 12.51 4.30
C ARG A 204 0.23 13.19 4.35
N GLY A 205 -0.05 14.06 3.36
CA GLY A 205 -1.34 14.75 3.28
C GLY A 205 -2.51 13.81 2.99
N GLY A 206 -2.34 12.87 2.07
CA GLY A 206 -3.37 11.90 1.69
C GLY A 206 -3.68 10.92 2.82
N ARG A 207 -2.68 10.51 3.61
CA ARG A 207 -2.90 9.74 4.83
C ARG A 207 -3.75 10.50 5.84
N ALA A 208 -3.42 11.76 6.12
CA ALA A 208 -4.22 12.58 7.03
C ALA A 208 -5.67 12.76 6.55
N ILE A 209 -5.90 12.85 5.24
CA ILE A 209 -7.26 12.88 4.67
C ILE A 209 -7.96 11.53 4.88
N ALA A 210 -7.28 10.41 4.61
CA ALA A 210 -7.83 9.08 4.80
C ALA A 210 -8.19 8.79 6.25
N ASP A 211 -7.37 9.24 7.20
CA ASP A 211 -7.65 9.12 8.63
C ASP A 211 -8.96 9.82 8.99
N VAL A 212 -9.24 11.00 8.41
CA VAL A 212 -10.51 11.71 8.60
C VAL A 212 -11.69 10.99 7.91
N LEU A 213 -11.48 10.43 6.73
CA LEU A 213 -12.52 9.73 5.97
C LEU A 213 -12.91 8.37 6.57
N THR A 214 -12.00 7.76 7.32
CA THR A 214 -12.18 6.43 7.91
C THR A 214 -12.47 6.46 9.42
N ILE A 215 -12.80 7.64 9.97
CA ILE A 215 -13.32 7.76 11.32
C ILE A 215 -14.65 7.00 11.40
N ASP A 216 -14.73 5.99 12.28
CA ASP A 216 -15.99 5.34 12.59
C ASP A 216 -16.96 6.35 13.21
N ARG A 217 -18.13 6.50 12.60
CA ARG A 217 -19.17 7.44 13.06
C ARG A 217 -19.72 7.09 14.44
N GLU A 218 -19.53 5.86 14.93
CA GLU A 218 -19.97 5.45 16.26
C GLU A 218 -19.12 6.07 17.38
N SER A 219 -17.85 6.39 17.14
CA SER A 219 -17.01 7.12 18.11
C SER A 219 -17.34 8.62 18.18
N ALA A 220 -18.05 9.15 17.17
CA ALA A 220 -18.41 10.56 17.07
C ALA A 220 -19.74 10.90 17.76
N SER A 221 -20.51 9.91 18.24
CA SER A 221 -21.76 10.15 18.98
C SER A 221 -21.57 10.44 20.47
N GLU A 222 -20.33 10.47 20.96
CA GLU A 222 -20.00 10.84 22.36
C GLU A 222 -19.46 12.28 22.51
N LEU A 223 -19.51 13.09 21.44
CA LEU A 223 -19.15 14.52 21.44
C LEU A 223 -20.38 15.41 21.24
#